data_AF-A0A7V9CBE0-F1
#
_entry.id   AF-A0A7V9CBE0-F1
#
_cell.length_a   1.000
_cell.length_b   1.000
_cell.length_c   1.000
_cell.angle_alpha   90.00
_cell.angle_beta   90.00
_cell.angle_gamma   90.00
#
_symmetry.space_group_name_H-M   'P 1'
#
loop_
_entity.id
_entity.type
_entity.pdbx_description
1 polymer ?
#
loop_
_entity_poly.entity_id
_entity_poly.type
_entity_poly.pdbx_seq_one_letter_code
_entity_poly.pdbx_strand_id
1 'polypeptide(L)' 'MAKRKQSKQVTCDDCYFRQNMLCALDLTEPCTTFRPAERDLAPERQLSFVFRTGRTHSAYAFPPPADVLPSTAS' A
#
# COMPACT_ATOMS: atom_id res chain seq x y z
N MET A 1 24.09 6.39 30.38
CA MET A 1 22.64 6.31 30.69
C MET A 1 21.87 6.99 29.54
N ALA A 2 21.26 6.24 28.63
CA ALA A 2 20.51 6.83 27.52
C ALA A 2 19.16 7.39 28.03
N LYS A 3 18.92 8.68 27.81
CA LYS A 3 17.70 9.39 28.24
C LYS A 3 16.52 8.86 27.43
N ARG A 4 15.58 8.16 28.08
CA ARG A 4 14.33 7.72 27.44
C ARG A 4 13.55 8.98 27.02
N LYS A 5 13.38 9.19 25.71
CA LYS A 5 12.61 10.31 25.16
C LYS A 5 11.14 10.06 25.52
N GLN A 6 10.57 10.88 26.40
CA GLN A 6 9.14 10.85 26.69
C GLN A 6 8.39 11.04 25.37
N SER A 7 7.53 10.08 25.03
CA SER A 7 6.65 10.17 23.86
C SER A 7 5.67 11.30 24.09
N LYS A 8 5.88 12.42 23.40
CA LYS A 8 4.88 13.50 23.30
C LYS A 8 3.58 12.89 22.78
N GLN A 9 2.45 13.30 23.36
CA GLN A 9 1.15 13.02 22.75
C GLN A 9 1.13 13.69 21.38
N VAL A 10 1.07 12.88 20.33
CA VAL A 10 0.98 13.33 18.94
C VAL A 10 -0.47 13.73 18.65
N THR A 11 -0.66 14.90 18.05
CA THR A 11 -1.97 15.40 17.62
C THR A 11 -2.06 15.41 16.09
N CYS A 12 -3.26 15.70 15.55
CA CYS A 12 -3.40 15.85 14.09
C CYS A 12 -2.57 17.03 13.54
N ASP A 13 -2.19 18.00 14.35
CA ASP A 13 -1.32 19.12 13.93
C ASP A 13 0.11 18.65 13.58
N ASP A 14 0.56 17.54 14.18
CA ASP A 14 1.83 16.89 13.85
C ASP A 14 1.75 15.99 12.60
N CYS A 15 0.55 15.84 12.03
CA CYS A 15 0.31 15.00 10.86
C CYS A 15 0.76 15.70 9.57
N TYR A 16 1.50 14.99 8.74
CA TYR A 16 1.89 15.42 7.40
C TYR A 16 0.70 15.97 6.59
N PHE A 17 -0.44 15.25 6.62
CA PHE A 17 -1.61 15.66 5.84
C PHE A 17 -2.21 16.97 6.34
N ARG A 18 -2.19 17.28 7.64
CA ARG A 18 -2.74 18.53 8.18
C ARG A 18 -1.86 19.71 7.81
N GLN A 19 -0.54 19.57 7.93
CA GLN A 19 0.44 20.61 7.55
C GLN A 19 0.40 20.93 6.05
N ASN A 20 0.05 19.95 5.22
CA ASN A 20 -0.10 20.12 3.77
C ASN A 20 -1.55 20.44 3.34
N MET A 21 -2.49 20.66 4.26
CA MET A 21 -3.92 20.90 3.96
C MET A 21 -4.58 19.77 3.14
N LEU A 22 -4.07 18.55 3.25
CA LEU A 22 -4.56 17.32 2.61
C LEU A 22 -5.36 16.42 3.56
N CYS A 23 -5.51 16.80 4.82
CA CYS A 23 -6.23 16.00 5.80
C CYS A 23 -7.74 16.13 5.59
N ALA A 24 -8.42 15.00 5.39
CA ALA A 24 -9.87 14.98 5.18
C ALA A 24 -10.70 15.15 6.46
N LEU A 25 -10.06 15.04 7.64
CA LEU A 25 -10.73 15.05 8.95
C LEU A 25 -10.33 16.30 9.74
N ASP A 26 -11.29 16.95 10.38
CA ASP A 26 -11.06 18.06 11.31
C ASP A 26 -11.13 17.56 12.75
N LEU A 27 -10.09 16.84 13.16
CA LEU A 27 -9.96 16.22 14.49
C LEU A 27 -8.75 16.79 15.21
N THR A 28 -8.85 16.94 16.52
CA THR A 28 -7.73 17.29 17.40
C THR A 28 -6.84 16.08 17.69
N GLU A 29 -7.43 14.88 17.73
CA GLU A 29 -6.75 13.60 17.91
C GLU A 29 -6.06 13.13 16.61
N PRO A 30 -5.02 12.28 16.69
CA PRO A 30 -4.36 11.76 15.49
C PRO A 30 -5.36 11.03 14.60
N CYS A 31 -5.44 11.44 13.34
CA CYS A 31 -6.32 10.79 12.36
C CYS A 31 -5.90 9.33 12.08
N THR A 32 -6.83 8.53 11.54
CA THR A 32 -6.56 7.12 11.19
C THR A 32 -5.44 6.94 10.15
N THR A 33 -5.17 7.98 9.36
CA THR A 33 -4.09 8.06 8.38
C THR A 33 -2.87 8.83 8.89
N PHE A 34 -2.74 9.02 10.21
CA PHE A 34 -1.65 9.80 10.81
C PHE A 34 -0.29 9.35 10.30
N ARG A 35 0.45 10.29 9.70
CA ARG A 35 1.87 10.13 9.36
C ARG A 35 2.64 11.30 9.95
N PRO A 36 3.74 11.06 10.66
CA PRO A 36 4.57 12.13 11.21
C PRO A 36 5.12 12.98 10.05
N ALA A 37 5.00 14.31 10.16
CA ALA A 37 5.47 15.25 9.14
C ALA A 37 6.99 15.22 8.88
N GLU A 38 7.75 14.65 9.81
CA GLU A 38 9.21 14.47 9.71
C GLU A 38 9.62 13.51 8.59
N ARG A 39 8.72 12.59 8.16
CA ARG A 39 8.96 11.69 7.02
C ARG A 39 8.19 12.20 5.81
N ASP A 40 8.89 12.30 4.68
CA ASP A 40 8.24 12.39 3.38
C ASP A 40 7.31 11.20 3.14
N LEU A 41 6.29 11.39 2.30
CA LEU A 41 5.39 10.33 1.82
C LEU A 41 6.06 9.34 0.86
N ALA A 42 7.39 9.38 0.77
CA ALA A 42 8.16 8.47 -0.05
C ALA A 42 7.88 7.03 0.41
N PRO A 43 7.41 6.15 -0.51
CA PRO A 43 7.27 4.75 -0.19
C PRO A 43 8.64 4.18 0.18
N GLU A 44 8.66 3.21 1.08
CA GLU A 44 9.88 2.45 1.34
C GLU A 44 10.35 1.80 0.04
N ARG A 45 11.67 1.66 -0.15
CA ARG A 45 12.19 1.04 -1.37
C ARG A 45 11.73 -0.41 -1.45
N GLN A 46 10.76 -0.67 -2.34
CA GLN A 46 10.32 -2.03 -2.63
C GLN A 46 11.50 -2.84 -3.18
N LEU A 47 11.69 -4.06 -2.67
CA LEU A 47 12.71 -4.97 -3.17
C LEU A 47 12.44 -5.30 -4.65
N SER A 48 13.50 -5.49 -5.42
CA SER A 48 13.37 -5.90 -6.82
C SER A 48 12.97 -7.37 -6.91
N PHE A 49 12.04 -7.68 -7.82
CA PHE A 49 11.70 -9.07 -8.13
C PHE A 49 12.92 -9.79 -8.74
N VAL A 50 13.22 -10.99 -8.23
CA VAL A 50 14.25 -11.87 -8.79
C VAL A 50 13.54 -13.01 -9.53
N PHE A 51 13.61 -13.00 -10.86
CA PHE A 51 13.08 -14.08 -11.67
C PHE A 51 14.01 -15.31 -11.59
N ARG A 52 13.45 -16.50 -11.35
CA ARG A 52 14.18 -17.78 -11.37
C ARG A 52 13.91 -18.48 -12.71
N THR A 53 14.95 -18.91 -13.42
CA THR A 53 14.85 -19.54 -14.75
C THR A 53 14.46 -21.02 -14.74
N GLY A 54 14.09 -21.59 -13.58
CA GLY A 54 13.74 -23.01 -13.42
C GLY A 54 12.24 -23.22 -13.19
N ARG A 55 11.46 -23.26 -14.28
CA ARG A 55 10.04 -23.65 -14.38
C ARG A 55 9.02 -22.82 -13.56
N THR A 56 8.28 -21.98 -14.29
CA THR A 56 6.99 -21.44 -13.89
C THR A 56 5.87 -22.39 -14.32
N HIS A 57 5.57 -23.42 -13.53
CA HIS A 57 4.18 -23.89 -13.53
C HIS A 57 3.44 -22.97 -12.58
N SER A 58 2.46 -22.22 -13.10
CA SER A 58 1.53 -21.51 -12.24
C SER A 58 0.85 -22.55 -11.34
N ALA A 59 0.77 -22.28 -10.04
CA ALA A 59 -0.03 -23.11 -9.13
C ALA A 59 -1.51 -23.15 -9.55
N TYR A 60 -1.94 -22.16 -10.33
CA TYR A 60 -3.29 -22.05 -10.87
C TYR A 60 -3.26 -21.91 -12.39
N ALA A 61 -3.88 -22.85 -13.10
CA ALA A 61 -4.10 -22.77 -14.53
C ALA A 61 -5.54 -22.33 -14.79
N PHE A 62 -5.73 -21.30 -15.62
CA PHE A 62 -7.04 -20.97 -16.15
C PHE A 62 -7.46 -22.06 -17.16
N PRO A 63 -8.75 -22.46 -17.18
CA PRO A 63 -9.24 -23.37 -18.19
C PRO A 63 -9.08 -22.73 -19.58
N PRO A 64 -8.67 -23.50 -20.61
CA PRO A 64 -8.63 -22.98 -21.97
C PRO A 64 -10.04 -22.59 -22.42
N PRO A 65 -10.18 -21.59 -23.32
CA PRO A 65 -11.47 -21.27 -23.90
C PRO A 65 -12.04 -22.52 -24.58
N ALA A 66 -13.33 -22.78 -24.38
CA ALA A 66 -14.01 -23.83 -25.12
C ALA A 66 -14.04 -23.43 -26.60
N ASP A 67 -13.55 -24.30 -27.48
CA ASP A 67 -13.76 -24.18 -28.93
C ASP A 67 -15.27 -24.22 -29.20
N VAL A 68 -15.88 -23.05 -29.30
CA VAL A 68 -17.25 -22.91 -29.77
C VAL A 68 -17.20 -23.07 -31.29
N LEU A 69 -17.28 -24.31 -31.77
CA LEU A 69 -17.57 -24.58 -33.17
C LEU A 69 -18.91 -23.90 -33.50
N PRO A 70 -19.00 -23.07 -34.57
CA PRO A 70 -20.27 -22.51 -34.98
C PRO A 70 -21.18 -23.64 -35.42
N SER A 71 -22.27 -23.85 -34.68
CA SER A 71 -23.35 -24.75 -35.06
C SER A 71 -23.92 -24.27 -36.40
N THR A 72 -23.60 -24.98 -37.48
CA THR A 72 -24.30 -24.83 -38.76
C THR A 72 -25.72 -25.35 -38.57
N ALA A 73 -26.64 -24.43 -38.29
CA ALA A 73 -28.06 -24.69 -38.36
C ALA A 73 -28.45 -25.01 -39.81
N SER A 74 -29.08 -26.16 -40.02
CA SER A 74 -29.88 -26.53 -41.20
C SER A 74 -31.21 -27.07 -40.71
#